data_AF-A0AAU1HLH8-F1
#
_entry.id   AF-A0AAU1HLH8-F1
#
_cell.length_a   1.000
_cell.length_b   1.000
_cell.length_c   1.000
_cell.angle_alpha   90.00
_cell.angle_beta   90.00
_cell.angle_gamma   90.00
#
_symmetry.space_group_name_H-M   'P 1'
#
loop_
_entity.id
_entity.type
_entity.pdbx_description
1 polymer ?
#
loop_
_entity_poly.entity_id
_entity_poly.type
_entity_poly.pdbx_seq_one_letter_code
_entity_poly.pdbx_strand_id
1 'polypeptide(L)'
;MSPAQTRLTALLALELDTAARSGELAELRTTDFEEGNTTVYVERRPQGGGTVEGEWVETSALTRAALERWLDVRGDLVLRAHGTSKLWVSLWMNHDGVLDDDGRTVIRPPGMPLEENGLITSYRVGRLRYDGLRQLLPLKLEALRRTVEAERRRAAA
;
A
#
# COMPACT_ATOMS: atom_id res chain seq x y z
N MET A 1 4.40 -5.73 16.58
CA MET A 1 5.05 -5.17 15.37
C MET A 1 4.96 -3.65 15.43
N SER A 2 5.95 -2.92 14.90
CA SER A 2 5.84 -1.45 14.81
C SER A 2 4.79 -1.05 13.75
N PRO A 3 4.21 0.17 13.81
CA PRO A 3 3.29 0.65 12.77
C PRO A 3 3.88 0.54 11.35
N ALA A 4 5.18 0.82 11.20
CA ALA A 4 5.87 0.71 9.93
C ALA A 4 6.00 -0.74 9.44
N GLN A 5 6.20 -1.68 10.36
CA GLN A 5 6.26 -3.10 10.03
C GLN A 5 4.87 -3.61 9.66
N THR A 6 3.84 -3.25 10.44
CA THR A 6 2.45 -3.63 10.17
C THR A 6 2.00 -3.13 8.78
N ARG A 7 2.24 -1.86 8.44
CA ARG A 7 1.91 -1.32 7.11
C ARG A 7 2.67 -2.05 5.99
N LEU A 8 3.96 -2.30 6.19
CA LEU A 8 4.77 -3.01 5.19
C LEU A 8 4.26 -4.44 4.99
N THR A 9 3.93 -5.16 6.06
CA THR A 9 3.38 -6.53 5.98
C THR A 9 2.06 -6.55 5.22
N ALA A 10 1.15 -5.60 5.49
CA ALA A 10 -0.11 -5.49 4.76
C ALA A 10 0.11 -5.17 3.27
N LEU A 11 1.03 -4.24 2.96
CA LEU A 11 1.39 -3.90 1.58
C LEU A 11 1.92 -5.12 0.82
N LEU A 12 2.86 -5.86 1.43
CA LEU A 12 3.44 -7.05 0.83
C LEU A 12 2.38 -8.14 0.61
N ALA A 13 1.54 -8.41 1.60
CA ALA A 13 0.50 -9.43 1.50
C ALA A 13 -0.49 -9.12 0.37
N LEU A 14 -0.96 -7.86 0.29
CA LEU A 14 -1.82 -7.41 -0.81
C LEU A 14 -1.14 -7.54 -2.17
N GLU A 15 0.14 -7.20 -2.29
CA GLU A 15 0.83 -7.33 -3.58
C GLU A 15 1.01 -8.80 -4.01
N LEU A 16 1.24 -9.70 -3.05
CA LEU A 16 1.30 -11.14 -3.33
C LEU A 16 -0.05 -11.70 -3.80
N ASP A 17 -1.18 -11.17 -3.28
CA ASP A 17 -2.53 -11.60 -3.65
C ASP A 17 -3.09 -10.90 -4.90
N THR A 18 -2.65 -9.68 -5.20
CA THR A 18 -3.25 -8.88 -6.30
C THR A 18 -2.33 -8.72 -7.50
N ALA A 19 -1.01 -8.83 -7.30
CA ALA A 19 0.00 -8.39 -8.26
C ALA A 19 -0.28 -6.96 -8.81
N ALA A 20 -0.89 -6.09 -7.99
CA ALA A 20 -1.21 -4.73 -8.36
C ALA A 20 0.04 -3.85 -8.49
N ARG A 21 -0.03 -2.86 -9.38
CA ARG A 21 1.03 -1.84 -9.53
C ARG A 21 1.04 -0.90 -8.34
N SER A 22 2.16 -0.23 -8.11
CA SER A 22 2.31 0.75 -7.02
C SER A 22 1.26 1.85 -7.05
N GLY A 23 0.91 2.36 -8.24
CA GLY A 23 -0.17 3.33 -8.41
C GLY A 23 -1.56 2.75 -8.12
N GLU A 24 -1.83 1.51 -8.52
CA GLU A 24 -3.10 0.81 -8.21
C GLU A 24 -3.23 0.57 -6.69
N LEU A 25 -2.15 0.11 -6.05
CA LEU A 25 -2.07 -0.07 -4.60
C LEU A 25 -2.26 1.26 -3.86
N ALA A 26 -1.62 2.34 -4.30
CA ALA A 26 -1.75 3.67 -3.69
C ALA A 26 -3.18 4.20 -3.77
N GLU A 27 -3.95 3.76 -4.77
CA GLU A 27 -5.32 4.21 -4.95
C GLU A 27 -6.34 3.52 -4.05
N LEU A 28 -6.03 2.33 -3.54
CA LEU A 28 -6.92 1.52 -2.70
C LEU A 28 -7.51 2.31 -1.52
N ARG A 29 -8.76 2.00 -1.23
CA ARG A 29 -9.57 2.56 -0.14
C ARG A 29 -10.08 1.46 0.76
N THR A 30 -10.45 1.80 1.98
CA THR A 30 -11.11 0.87 2.92
C THR A 30 -12.48 0.41 2.43
N THR A 31 -13.08 1.15 1.49
CA THR A 31 -14.35 0.80 0.84
C THR A 31 -14.19 -0.18 -0.32
N ASP A 32 -12.95 -0.50 -0.71
CA ASP A 32 -12.66 -1.44 -1.81
C ASP A 32 -12.57 -2.89 -1.31
N PHE A 33 -12.94 -3.14 -0.05
CA PHE A 33 -12.90 -4.45 0.59
C PHE A 33 -14.30 -4.89 0.98
N GLU A 34 -14.59 -6.18 0.79
CA GLU A 34 -15.77 -6.80 1.38
C GLU A 34 -15.60 -7.06 2.89
N GLU A 35 -16.70 -7.44 3.54
CA GLU A 35 -16.73 -7.78 4.96
C GLU A 35 -15.66 -8.83 5.30
N GLY A 36 -14.93 -8.60 6.40
CA GLY A 36 -13.83 -9.48 6.80
C GLY A 36 -12.60 -9.42 5.89
N ASN A 37 -12.52 -8.44 4.98
CA ASN A 37 -11.44 -8.25 4.02
C ASN A 37 -11.21 -9.47 3.11
N THR A 38 -12.25 -10.27 2.84
CA THR A 38 -12.18 -11.55 2.09
C THR A 38 -11.86 -11.36 0.61
N THR A 39 -12.22 -10.20 0.07
CA THR A 39 -11.92 -9.81 -1.30
C THR A 39 -11.52 -8.34 -1.32
N VAL A 40 -10.79 -7.96 -2.36
CA VAL A 40 -10.41 -6.57 -2.64
C VAL A 40 -10.70 -6.25 -4.10
N TYR A 41 -11.32 -5.11 -4.34
CA TYR A 41 -11.48 -4.56 -5.67
C TYR A 41 -10.21 -3.82 -6.10
N VAL A 42 -9.67 -4.19 -7.25
CA VAL A 42 -8.49 -3.53 -7.83
C VAL A 42 -8.86 -2.95 -9.17
N GLU A 43 -8.80 -1.63 -9.27
CA GLU A 43 -8.89 -0.92 -10.54
C GLU A 43 -7.57 -1.06 -11.31
N ARG A 44 -7.59 -1.78 -12.44
CA ARG A 44 -6.44 -1.97 -13.31
C ARG A 44 -6.24 -0.76 -14.20
N ARG A 45 -5.01 -0.23 -14.19
CA ARG A 45 -4.61 0.92 -15.00
C ARG A 45 -3.54 0.50 -16.01
N PRO A 46 -3.93 0.04 -17.21
CA PRO A 46 -2.99 -0.42 -18.21
C PRO A 46 -2.01 0.68 -18.64
N GLN A 47 -0.73 0.34 -18.73
CA GLN A 47 0.31 1.25 -19.21
C GLN A 47 0.17 1.40 -20.73
N GLY A 48 0.09 2.64 -21.22
CA GLY A 48 0.01 2.95 -22.66
C GLY A 48 -1.39 3.32 -23.18
N GLY A 49 -2.36 3.50 -22.28
CA GLY A 49 -3.75 3.74 -22.66
C GLY A 49 -4.53 2.43 -22.85
N GLY A 50 -5.80 2.45 -22.51
CA GLY A 50 -6.68 1.28 -22.51
C GLY A 50 -7.87 1.49 -21.59
N THR A 51 -8.82 0.56 -21.62
CA THR A 51 -9.98 0.60 -20.73
C THR A 51 -9.52 0.33 -19.30
N VAL A 52 -9.94 1.20 -18.38
CA VAL A 52 -9.81 0.94 -16.94
C VAL A 52 -10.82 -0.14 -16.60
N GLU A 53 -10.33 -1.29 -16.14
CA GLU A 53 -11.15 -2.44 -15.74
C GLU A 53 -10.90 -2.75 -14.28
N GLY A 54 -11.96 -3.05 -13.55
CA GLY A 54 -11.86 -3.48 -12.17
C GLY A 54 -12.05 -4.98 -12.05
N GLU A 55 -11.33 -5.59 -11.11
CA GLU A 55 -11.55 -6.98 -10.74
C GLU A 55 -11.59 -7.14 -9.22
N TRP A 56 -12.42 -8.09 -8.77
CA TRP A 56 -12.42 -8.54 -7.39
C TRP A 56 -11.43 -9.70 -7.24
N VAL A 57 -10.51 -9.56 -6.29
CA VAL A 57 -9.47 -10.55 -6.02
C VAL A 57 -9.68 -11.12 -4.63
N GLU A 58 -9.74 -12.45 -4.51
CA GLU A 58 -9.79 -13.11 -3.20
C GLU A 58 -8.50 -12.87 -2.41
N THR A 59 -8.64 -12.58 -1.13
CA THR A 59 -7.50 -12.38 -0.24
C THR A 59 -7.17 -13.67 0.53
N SER A 60 -5.87 -13.94 0.62
CA SER A 60 -5.35 -15.02 1.45
C SER A 60 -5.62 -14.75 2.93
N ALA A 61 -5.53 -15.81 3.75
CA ALA A 61 -5.59 -15.68 5.21
C ALA A 61 -4.48 -14.76 5.75
N LEU A 62 -3.31 -14.75 5.09
CA LEU A 62 -2.20 -13.86 5.41
C LEU A 62 -2.59 -12.40 5.21
N THR A 63 -3.18 -12.06 4.07
CA THR A 63 -3.64 -10.70 3.77
C THR A 63 -4.73 -10.25 4.72
N ARG A 64 -5.71 -11.09 5.02
CA ARG A 64 -6.75 -10.77 6.02
C ARG A 64 -6.14 -10.42 7.38
N ALA A 65 -5.25 -11.25 7.90
CA ALA A 65 -4.60 -11.03 9.19
C ALA A 65 -3.61 -9.85 9.18
N ALA A 66 -3.03 -9.50 8.03
CA ALA A 66 -2.17 -8.33 7.90
C ALA A 66 -2.98 -7.04 7.81
N LEU A 67 -4.09 -7.06 7.06
CA LEU A 67 -5.01 -5.94 6.91
C LEU A 67 -5.71 -5.61 8.22
N GLU A 68 -6.22 -6.60 8.96
CA GLU A 68 -6.86 -6.40 10.27
C GLU A 68 -5.95 -5.56 11.19
N ARG A 69 -4.70 -5.99 11.37
CA ARG A 69 -3.71 -5.26 12.17
C ARG A 69 -3.38 -3.88 11.62
N TRP A 70 -3.36 -3.71 10.29
CA TRP A 70 -3.08 -2.42 9.69
C TRP A 70 -4.26 -1.45 9.85
N LEU A 71 -5.48 -1.93 9.67
CA LEU A 71 -6.69 -1.12 9.78
C LEU A 71 -6.86 -0.56 11.20
N ASP A 72 -6.51 -1.34 12.23
CA ASP A 72 -6.47 -0.86 13.61
C ASP A 72 -5.49 0.31 13.79
N VAL A 73 -4.22 0.11 13.40
CA VAL A 73 -3.17 1.15 13.49
C VAL A 73 -3.51 2.38 12.66
N ARG A 74 -4.06 2.16 11.46
CA ARG A 74 -4.50 3.21 10.54
C ARG A 74 -5.65 4.02 11.14
N GLY A 75 -6.60 3.37 11.80
CA GLY A 75 -7.74 4.01 12.44
C GLY A 75 -7.29 5.11 13.39
N ASP A 76 -6.35 4.79 14.29
CA ASP A 76 -5.79 5.74 15.25
C ASP A 76 -5.08 6.95 14.59
N LEU A 77 -4.37 6.72 13.49
CA LEU A 77 -3.66 7.77 12.76
C LEU A 77 -4.64 8.70 12.04
N VAL A 78 -5.63 8.12 11.37
CA VAL A 78 -6.59 8.85 10.53
C VAL A 78 -7.56 9.68 11.38
N LEU A 79 -7.97 9.17 12.54
CA LEU A 79 -8.81 9.91 13.49
C LEU A 79 -8.16 11.24 13.92
N ARG A 80 -6.84 11.29 14.00
CA ARG A 80 -6.08 12.50 14.37
C ARG A 80 -5.85 13.46 13.20
N ALA A 81 -6.15 13.04 11.97
CA ALA A 81 -5.81 13.74 10.73
C ALA A 81 -7.05 14.11 9.89
N HIS A 82 -8.20 14.30 10.53
CA HIS A 82 -9.48 14.68 9.89
C HIS A 82 -10.13 13.63 8.97
N GLY A 83 -9.67 12.38 8.98
CA GLY A 83 -10.33 11.31 8.25
C GLY A 83 -9.88 11.14 6.78
N THR A 84 -9.82 9.89 6.32
CA THR A 84 -9.68 9.54 4.90
C THR A 84 -10.15 8.10 4.68
N SER A 85 -10.59 7.76 3.48
CA SER A 85 -10.84 6.36 3.09
C SER A 85 -9.61 5.70 2.46
N LYS A 86 -8.54 6.43 2.14
CA LYS A 86 -7.31 5.85 1.53
C LYS A 86 -6.69 4.79 2.44
N LEU A 87 -6.36 3.63 1.89
CA LEU A 87 -5.83 2.50 2.66
C LEU A 87 -4.46 2.81 3.26
N TRP A 88 -3.60 3.47 2.49
CA TRP A 88 -2.24 3.79 2.90
C TRP A 88 -2.14 5.22 3.40
N VAL A 89 -1.63 5.40 4.61
CA VAL A 89 -1.45 6.70 5.23
C VAL A 89 -0.05 6.87 5.80
N SER A 90 0.40 8.12 5.94
CA SER A 90 1.68 8.50 6.53
C SER A 90 1.73 8.07 8.00
N LEU A 91 2.91 7.60 8.44
CA LEU A 91 3.14 7.24 9.84
C LEU A 91 3.80 8.37 10.63
N TRP A 92 4.41 9.32 9.92
CA TRP A 92 5.23 10.38 10.47
C TRP A 92 4.81 11.71 9.88
N MET A 93 5.13 12.79 10.59
CA MET A 93 4.99 14.15 10.04
C MET A 93 5.83 14.26 8.79
N ASN A 94 5.22 14.78 7.73
CA ASN A 94 5.87 15.00 6.45
C ASN A 94 5.67 16.46 6.03
N HIS A 95 6.57 16.91 5.18
CA HIS A 95 6.46 18.19 4.48
C HIS A 95 5.96 17.90 3.06
N ASP A 96 4.97 18.64 2.57
CA ASP A 96 4.48 18.46 1.18
C ASP A 96 5.29 19.26 0.15
N GLY A 97 6.32 19.99 0.61
CA GLY A 97 7.14 20.83 -0.25
C GLY A 97 6.42 22.09 -0.75
N VAL A 98 5.16 22.31 -0.33
CA VAL A 98 4.40 23.52 -0.62
C VAL A 98 4.70 24.53 0.47
N LEU A 99 5.11 25.73 0.06
CA LEU A 99 5.27 26.85 0.97
C LEU A 99 3.90 27.45 1.24
N ASP A 100 3.61 27.77 2.49
CA ASP A 100 2.49 28.61 2.87
C ASP A 100 2.72 30.06 2.42
N ASP A 101 1.73 30.91 2.64
CA ASP A 101 1.78 32.33 2.26
C ASP A 101 2.95 33.09 2.95
N ASP A 102 3.50 32.53 4.04
CA ASP A 102 4.66 33.04 4.78
C ASP A 102 6.00 32.44 4.30
N GLY A 103 6.00 31.60 3.27
CA GLY A 103 7.20 30.95 2.75
C GLY A 103 7.72 29.78 3.60
N ARG A 104 6.89 29.21 4.50
CA ARG A 104 7.24 28.04 5.32
C ARG A 104 6.62 26.77 4.76
N THR A 105 7.31 25.64 4.86
CA THR A 105 6.76 24.38 4.35
C THR A 105 5.59 23.90 5.21
N VAL A 106 4.44 23.64 4.58
CA VAL A 106 3.25 23.13 5.26
C VAL A 106 3.55 21.76 5.85
N ILE A 107 3.41 21.66 7.17
CA ILE A 107 3.60 20.42 7.92
C ILE A 107 2.32 19.60 7.87
N ARG A 108 2.42 18.38 7.36
CA ARG A 108 1.33 17.41 7.33
C ARG A 108 1.45 16.42 8.49
N PRO A 109 0.40 16.22 9.29
CA PRO A 109 0.43 15.25 10.39
C PRO A 109 0.55 13.80 9.88
N PRO A 110 0.87 12.83 10.75
CA PRO A 110 0.62 11.42 10.49
C PRO A 110 -0.85 11.17 10.16
N GLY A 111 -1.17 10.14 9.38
CA GLY A 111 -2.55 9.79 8.99
C GLY A 111 -3.00 10.40 7.65
N MET A 112 -2.14 11.17 6.99
CA MET A 112 -2.44 11.71 5.65
C MET A 112 -2.27 10.64 4.57
N PRO A 113 -3.10 10.62 3.51
CA PRO A 113 -2.95 9.68 2.39
C PRO A 113 -1.53 9.60 1.83
N LEU A 114 -1.08 8.38 1.52
CA LEU A 114 0.15 8.17 0.77
C LEU A 114 -0.13 8.12 -0.73
N GLU A 115 0.59 8.97 -1.46
CA GLU A 115 0.74 8.86 -2.91
C GLU A 115 1.69 7.72 -3.30
N GLU A 116 1.67 7.33 -4.58
CA GLU A 116 2.48 6.25 -5.14
C GLU A 116 3.97 6.34 -4.75
N ASN A 117 4.58 7.51 -4.92
CA ASN A 117 5.99 7.73 -4.57
C ASN A 117 6.27 7.54 -3.06
N GLY A 118 5.30 7.91 -2.22
CA GLY A 118 5.36 7.70 -0.78
C GLY A 118 5.30 6.21 -0.43
N LEU A 119 4.44 5.45 -1.13
CA LEU A 119 4.32 4.01 -0.97
C LEU A 119 5.60 3.26 -1.43
N ILE A 120 6.13 3.61 -2.60
CA ILE A 120 7.39 3.05 -3.12
C ILE A 120 8.55 3.34 -2.17
N THR A 121 8.64 4.58 -1.66
CA THR A 121 9.67 4.97 -0.69
C THR A 121 9.52 4.19 0.61
N SER A 122 8.29 4.06 1.11
CA SER A 122 7.98 3.26 2.30
C SER A 122 8.43 1.81 2.15
N TYR A 123 8.11 1.18 1.02
CA TYR A 123 8.57 -0.18 0.71
C TYR A 123 10.10 -0.27 0.75
N ARG A 124 10.79 0.63 0.03
CA ARG A 124 12.26 0.63 -0.07
C ARG A 124 12.94 0.83 1.29
N VAL A 125 12.42 1.73 2.12
CA VAL A 125 12.93 1.95 3.48
C VAL A 125 12.63 0.74 4.37
N GLY A 126 11.41 0.22 4.31
CA GLY A 126 10.97 -0.93 5.08
C GLY A 126 11.82 -2.18 4.83
N ARG A 127 12.04 -2.55 3.55
CA ARG A 127 12.89 -3.69 3.19
C ARG A 127 14.34 -3.57 3.66
N LEU A 128 14.85 -2.34 3.82
CA LEU A 128 16.21 -2.10 4.31
C LEU A 128 16.28 -2.14 5.84
N ARG A 129 15.18 -1.79 6.51
CA ARG A 129 15.11 -1.65 7.97
C ARG A 129 14.91 -2.99 8.69
N TYR A 130 14.19 -3.94 8.11
CA TYR A 130 13.86 -5.21 8.76
C TYR A 130 14.79 -6.31 8.28
N ASP A 131 15.49 -6.94 9.24
CA ASP A 131 16.39 -8.05 8.99
C ASP A 131 15.67 -9.21 8.28
N GLY A 132 16.37 -9.86 7.35
CA GLY A 132 15.82 -10.89 6.46
C GLY A 132 15.13 -10.34 5.21
N LEU A 133 14.39 -9.24 5.30
CA LEU A 133 13.69 -8.67 4.13
C LEU A 133 14.66 -8.07 3.10
N ARG A 134 15.81 -7.57 3.54
CA ARG A 134 16.81 -6.96 2.66
C ARG A 134 17.31 -7.93 1.59
N GLN A 135 17.43 -9.22 1.92
CA GLN A 135 17.89 -10.26 1.02
C GLN A 135 16.73 -10.94 0.28
N LEU A 136 15.57 -11.06 0.93
CA LEU A 136 14.40 -11.75 0.38
C LEU A 136 13.66 -10.91 -0.67
N LEU A 137 13.53 -9.60 -0.46
CA LEU A 137 12.68 -8.75 -1.29
C LEU A 137 13.50 -7.96 -2.33
N PRO A 138 13.01 -7.80 -3.57
CA PRO A 138 13.70 -7.02 -4.59
C PRO A 138 13.77 -5.53 -4.21
N LEU A 139 14.67 -4.78 -4.85
CA LEU A 139 14.84 -3.35 -4.52
C LEU A 139 13.60 -2.51 -4.88
N LYS A 140 12.95 -2.84 -6.00
CA LYS A 140 11.77 -2.13 -6.52
C LYS A 140 10.52 -2.96 -6.29
N LEU A 141 9.44 -2.29 -5.89
CA LEU A 141 8.13 -2.91 -5.72
C LEU A 141 7.65 -3.55 -7.04
N GLU A 142 7.78 -2.83 -8.14
CA GLU A 142 7.48 -3.34 -9.49
C GLU A 142 8.20 -4.65 -9.85
N ALA A 143 9.38 -4.92 -9.28
CA ALA A 143 10.06 -6.19 -9.52
C ALA A 143 9.41 -7.35 -8.74
N LEU A 144 8.91 -7.10 -7.52
CA LEU A 144 8.14 -8.08 -6.75
C LEU A 144 6.86 -8.45 -7.50
N ARG A 145 6.08 -7.43 -7.90
CA ARG A 145 4.89 -7.59 -8.74
C ARG A 145 5.11 -8.50 -9.96
N ARG A 146 6.16 -8.24 -10.73
CA ARG A 146 6.50 -9.04 -11.93
C ARG A 146 6.83 -10.49 -11.59
N THR A 147 7.52 -10.73 -10.48
CA THR A 147 7.79 -12.10 -10.00
C THR A 147 6.49 -12.81 -9.64
N VAL A 148 5.59 -12.17 -8.90
CA VAL A 148 4.27 -12.76 -8.55
C VAL A 148 3.46 -13.10 -9.80
N GLU A 149 3.40 -12.17 -10.77
CA GLU A 149 2.69 -12.38 -12.03
C GLU A 149 3.30 -13.53 -12.87
N ALA A 150 4.63 -13.66 -12.86
CA ALA A 150 5.31 -14.77 -13.53
C ALA A 150 4.99 -16.12 -12.87
N GLU A 151 4.98 -16.19 -11.53
CA GLU A 151 4.63 -17.42 -10.81
C GLU A 151 3.17 -17.81 -11.02
N ARG A 152 2.24 -16.86 -11.03
CA ARG A 152 0.82 -17.12 -11.35
C ARG A 152 0.64 -17.70 -12.74
N ARG A 153 1.33 -17.14 -13.74
CA ARG A 153 1.29 -17.66 -15.11
C ARG A 153 1.87 -19.06 -15.21
N ARG A 154 2.92 -19.38 -14.43
CA ARG A 154 3.48 -20.75 -14.37
C ARG A 154 2.51 -21.73 -13.72
N ALA A 155 1.81 -21.33 -12.66
CA ALA A 155 0.86 -22.19 -11.95
C ALA A 155 -0.43 -22.46 -12.77
N ALA A 156 -0.76 -21.59 -13.72
CA ALA A 156 -1.92 -21.73 -14.60
C ALA A 156 -1.65 -22.48 -15.92
N ALA A 157 -0.39 -22.83 -16.21
CA ALA A 157 0.04 -23.54 -17.41
C ALA A 157 0.20 -25.05 -17.13
#